data_AF-A0A1B0AI83-F1
#
_entry.id   AF-A0A1B0AI83-F1
#
_cell.length_a   1.000
_cell.length_b   1.000
_cell.length_c   1.000
_cell.angle_alpha   90.00
_cell.angle_beta   90.00
_cell.angle_gamma   90.00
#
_symmetry.space_group_name_H-M   'P 1'
#
loop_
_entity.id
_entity.type
_entity.pdbx_description
1 polymer ?
#
loop_
_entity_poly.entity_id
_entity_poly.type
_entity_poly.pdbx_seq_one_letter_code
_entity_poly.pdbx_strand_id
1 'polypeptide(L)'
;MGDERAVDPKEDEHPKPGFLCKQFWKNHWQGVISVVIPIVCLPIMLLIEGDEFRCMYLITICCFLWITECIPLYVTSLMPIFALPILGVMDSDKTCIQYFKDTLIMFLGGLIIALSVEYCNLHKRLALKTILIVGCSPRRLYLGVIIITTFISMWISNSATTAMMCPIIKAILEELQAVI
;
A
#
# COMPACT_ATOMS: atom_id res chain seq x y z
N MET A 1 52.47 -23.71 33.27
CA MET A 1 52.66 -25.07 32.73
C MET A 1 51.34 -25.81 32.91
N GLY A 2 50.48 -26.03 31.93
CA GLY A 2 50.22 -25.47 30.59
C GLY A 2 48.68 -25.31 30.48
N ASP A 3 48.18 -24.24 29.86
CA ASP A 3 47.52 -24.26 28.53
C ASP A 3 46.75 -25.56 28.23
N GLU A 4 45.41 -25.50 28.33
CA GLU A 4 44.54 -26.15 27.36
C GLU A 4 43.27 -25.30 27.19
N ARG A 5 43.32 -24.47 26.16
CA ARG A 5 42.20 -23.82 25.50
C ARG A 5 41.10 -24.85 25.18
N ALA A 6 40.04 -24.88 25.98
CA ALA A 6 38.76 -25.42 25.54
C ALA A 6 38.12 -24.39 24.60
N VAL A 7 38.39 -24.58 23.32
CA VAL A 7 37.74 -23.93 22.18
C VAL A 7 36.22 -24.07 22.35
N ASP A 8 35.50 -22.95 22.45
CA ASP A 8 34.04 -22.88 22.41
C ASP A 8 33.59 -23.35 21.00
N PRO A 9 32.96 -24.53 20.83
CA PRO A 9 32.48 -24.97 19.54
C PRO A 9 31.12 -24.32 19.29
N LYS A 10 31.13 -23.02 19.01
CA LYS A 10 30.02 -22.33 18.37
C LYS A 10 30.33 -22.18 16.90
N GLU A 11 30.32 -23.28 16.18
CA GLU A 11 30.13 -23.27 14.73
C GLU A 11 29.75 -24.69 14.27
N ASP A 12 28.80 -24.75 13.33
CA ASP A 12 28.40 -25.93 12.55
C ASP A 12 27.19 -26.76 13.02
N GLU A 13 26.15 -26.15 13.61
CA GLU A 13 24.81 -26.78 13.56
C GLU A 13 24.13 -26.40 12.24
N HIS A 14 24.34 -27.22 11.20
CA HIS A 14 23.60 -27.14 9.95
C HIS A 14 22.09 -27.04 10.24
N PRO A 15 21.38 -26.03 9.70
CA PRO A 15 19.97 -25.85 10.02
C PRO A 15 19.16 -27.05 9.52
N LYS A 16 18.41 -27.69 10.43
CA LYS A 16 17.54 -28.84 10.16
C LYS A 16 16.69 -28.58 8.90
N PRO A 17 16.59 -29.52 7.94
CA PRO A 17 15.92 -29.29 6.66
C PRO A 17 14.45 -28.86 6.82
N GLY A 18 13.77 -29.33 7.88
CA GLY A 18 12.40 -28.93 8.21
C GLY A 18 12.26 -27.50 8.72
N PHE A 19 13.29 -26.92 9.37
CA PHE A 19 13.27 -25.52 9.83
C PHE A 19 13.47 -24.56 8.66
N LEU A 20 14.39 -24.90 7.74
CA LEU A 20 14.55 -24.18 6.47
C LEU A 20 13.28 -24.22 5.64
N CYS A 21 12.64 -25.39 5.49
CA CYS A 21 11.38 -25.50 4.74
C CYS A 21 10.26 -24.66 5.36
N LYS A 22 10.12 -24.64 6.69
CA LYS A 22 9.08 -23.87 7.39
C LYS A 22 9.33 -22.37 7.33
N GLN A 23 10.60 -21.95 7.41
CA GLN A 23 11.01 -20.55 7.27
C GLN A 23 10.91 -20.07 5.81
N PHE A 24 11.27 -20.92 4.85
CA PHE A 24 11.11 -20.68 3.42
C PHE A 24 9.63 -20.56 3.06
N TRP A 25 8.77 -21.46 3.56
CA TRP A 25 7.33 -21.38 3.32
C TRP A 25 6.72 -20.15 3.98
N LYS A 26 7.17 -19.76 5.17
CA LYS A 26 6.72 -18.54 5.86
C LYS A 26 7.15 -17.26 5.13
N ASN A 27 8.33 -17.23 4.52
CA ASN A 27 8.85 -16.07 3.77
C ASN A 27 8.39 -16.03 2.30
N HIS A 28 8.14 -17.17 1.65
CA HIS A 28 7.76 -17.26 0.24
C HIS A 28 6.28 -17.64 0.02
N TRP A 29 5.46 -17.71 1.07
CA TRP A 29 4.03 -18.02 0.96
C TRP A 29 3.30 -17.11 -0.04
N GLN A 30 3.69 -15.83 -0.10
CA GLN A 30 3.11 -14.83 -1.02
C GLN A 30 3.39 -15.17 -2.50
N GLY A 31 4.61 -15.61 -2.82
CA GLY A 31 4.97 -16.04 -4.17
C GLY A 31 4.26 -17.34 -4.57
N VAL A 32 4.13 -18.27 -3.62
CA VAL A 32 3.40 -19.53 -3.84
C VAL A 32 1.92 -19.26 -4.09
N ILE A 33 1.28 -18.38 -3.32
CA ILE A 33 -0.12 -17.96 -3.53
C ILE A 33 -0.29 -17.38 -4.94
N SER A 34 0.60 -16.48 -5.38
CA SER A 34 0.52 -15.85 -6.69
C SER A 34 0.58 -16.85 -7.86
N VAL A 35 1.25 -17.99 -7.70
CA VAL A 35 1.37 -19.02 -8.73
C VAL A 35 0.26 -20.08 -8.61
N VAL A 36 -0.15 -20.41 -7.39
CA VAL A 36 -1.18 -21.43 -7.13
C VAL A 36 -2.57 -20.94 -7.53
N ILE A 37 -2.91 -19.67 -7.31
CA ILE A 37 -4.23 -19.11 -7.69
C ILE A 37 -4.54 -19.28 -9.19
N PRO A 38 -3.69 -18.84 -10.13
CA PRO A 38 -3.98 -19.02 -11.55
C PRO A 38 -4.04 -20.50 -11.95
N ILE A 39 -3.23 -21.37 -11.33
CA ILE A 39 -3.25 -22.82 -11.59
C ILE A 39 -4.56 -23.46 -11.11
N VAL A 40 -5.08 -23.06 -9.94
CA VAL A 40 -6.34 -23.57 -9.38
C VAL A 40 -7.56 -23.05 -10.14
N CYS A 41 -7.49 -21.82 -10.68
CA CYS A 41 -8.57 -21.24 -11.49
C CYS A 41 -8.52 -21.68 -12.97
N LEU A 42 -7.42 -22.26 -13.44
CA LEU A 42 -7.22 -22.74 -14.81
C LEU A 42 -8.29 -23.75 -15.31
N PRO A 43 -8.82 -24.67 -14.50
CA PRO A 43 -9.90 -25.57 -14.90
C PRO A 43 -11.17 -24.82 -15.32
N ILE A 44 -11.44 -23.64 -14.73
CA ILE A 44 -12.61 -22.81 -15.06
C ILE A 44 -12.49 -22.25 -16.49
N MET A 45 -11.27 -21.99 -16.95
CA MET A 45 -11.00 -21.51 -18.30
C MET A 45 -11.04 -22.64 -19.35
N LEU A 46 -10.69 -23.88 -18.98
CA LEU A 46 -10.58 -25.00 -19.91
C LEU A 46 -11.85 -25.84 -20.06
N LEU A 47 -12.74 -25.83 -19.06
CA LEU A 47 -13.94 -26.71 -19.07
C LEU A 47 -15.12 -26.13 -19.86
N ILE A 48 -15.13 -24.83 -20.19
CA ILE A 48 -16.22 -24.17 -20.90
C ILE A 48 -15.64 -23.21 -21.96
N GLU A 49 -16.00 -23.43 -23.23
CA GLU A 49 -15.58 -22.56 -24.34
C GLU A 49 -16.46 -21.30 -24.39
N GLY A 50 -15.88 -20.13 -24.11
CA GLY A 50 -16.51 -18.82 -24.26
C GLY A 50 -15.59 -17.67 -23.85
N ASP A 51 -15.67 -16.53 -24.54
CA ASP A 51 -14.85 -15.35 -24.24
C ASP A 51 -15.20 -14.75 -22.86
N GLU A 52 -16.45 -14.89 -22.42
CA GLU A 52 -16.89 -14.50 -21.07
C GLU A 52 -16.14 -15.23 -19.95
N PHE A 53 -15.82 -16.51 -20.11
CA PHE A 53 -15.14 -17.32 -19.08
C PHE A 53 -13.67 -16.93 -18.94
N ARG A 54 -13.02 -16.51 -20.03
CA ARG A 54 -11.65 -15.98 -20.01
C ARG A 54 -11.57 -14.65 -19.24
N CYS A 55 -12.58 -13.80 -19.40
CA CYS A 55 -12.70 -12.55 -18.63
C CYS A 55 -12.92 -12.84 -17.14
N MET A 56 -13.82 -13.77 -16.83
CA MET A 56 -14.13 -14.16 -15.45
C MET A 56 -12.89 -14.75 -14.75
N TYR A 57 -12.12 -15.59 -15.44
CA TYR A 57 -10.86 -16.13 -14.96
C TYR A 57 -9.86 -15.01 -14.60
N LEU A 58 -9.66 -14.05 -15.49
CA LEU A 58 -8.76 -12.93 -15.26
C LEU A 58 -9.19 -12.06 -14.07
N ILE A 59 -10.48 -11.69 -14.01
CA ILE A 59 -11.02 -10.88 -12.90
C ILE A 59 -10.84 -11.60 -11.57
N THR A 60 -11.10 -12.92 -11.54
CA THR A 60 -10.94 -13.73 -10.33
C THR A 60 -9.49 -13.71 -9.84
N ILE A 61 -8.52 -13.89 -10.75
CA ILE A 61 -7.08 -13.78 -10.41
C ILE A 61 -6.74 -12.39 -9.87
N CYS A 62 -7.16 -11.33 -10.56
CA CYS A 62 -6.90 -9.96 -10.13
C CYS A 62 -7.49 -9.68 -8.75
N CYS A 63 -8.72 -10.12 -8.47
CA CYS A 63 -9.36 -9.97 -7.16
C CYS A 63 -8.57 -10.67 -6.06
N PHE A 64 -8.15 -11.91 -6.26
CA PHE A 64 -7.34 -12.61 -5.25
C PHE A 64 -5.97 -11.98 -5.06
N LEU A 65 -5.31 -11.52 -6.13
CA LEU A 65 -4.02 -10.81 -6.02
C LEU A 65 -4.15 -9.46 -5.32
N TRP A 66 -5.26 -8.75 -5.48
CA TRP A 66 -5.54 -7.52 -4.73
C TRP A 66 -5.79 -7.80 -3.24
N ILE A 67 -6.58 -8.82 -2.91
CA ILE A 67 -6.88 -9.15 -1.50
C ILE A 67 -5.65 -9.67 -0.78
N THR A 68 -4.83 -10.46 -1.45
CA THR A 68 -3.65 -11.10 -0.84
C THR A 68 -2.43 -10.19 -0.80
N GLU A 69 -2.45 -9.06 -1.51
CA GLU A 69 -1.33 -8.09 -1.65
C GLU A 69 0.04 -8.76 -1.88
N CYS A 70 0.06 -9.92 -2.55
CA CYS A 70 1.30 -10.69 -2.77
C CYS A 70 2.29 -9.96 -3.67
N ILE A 71 1.75 -9.13 -4.57
CA ILE A 71 2.46 -8.26 -5.50
C ILE A 71 1.95 -6.84 -5.24
N PRO A 72 2.79 -5.79 -5.34
CA PRO A 72 2.33 -4.42 -5.18
C PRO A 72 1.10 -4.12 -6.05
N LEU A 73 0.10 -3.44 -5.46
CA LEU A 73 -1.21 -3.21 -6.08
C LEU A 73 -1.12 -2.59 -7.49
N TYR A 74 -0.12 -1.75 -7.74
CA TYR A 74 0.11 -1.13 -9.05
C TYR A 74 0.55 -2.15 -10.12
N VAL A 75 1.39 -3.12 -9.78
CA VAL A 75 1.81 -4.18 -10.72
C VAL A 75 0.64 -5.12 -11.01
N THR A 76 -0.12 -5.51 -9.99
CA THR A 76 -1.34 -6.32 -10.16
C THR A 76 -2.35 -5.60 -11.05
N SER A 77 -2.50 -4.29 -10.87
CA SER A 77 -3.39 -3.47 -11.71
C SER A 77 -2.94 -3.38 -13.16
N LEU A 78 -1.66 -3.57 -13.49
CA LEU A 78 -1.14 -3.61 -14.87
C LEU A 78 -1.25 -4.99 -15.51
N MET A 79 -1.47 -6.05 -14.73
CA MET A 79 -1.57 -7.43 -15.22
C MET A 79 -2.57 -7.63 -16.36
N PRO A 80 -3.78 -7.03 -16.35
CA PRO A 80 -4.74 -7.16 -17.44
C PRO A 80 -4.23 -6.66 -18.80
N ILE A 81 -3.29 -5.71 -18.83
CA ILE A 81 -2.70 -5.18 -20.08
C ILE A 81 -2.04 -6.30 -20.89
N PHE A 82 -1.37 -7.23 -20.22
CA PHE A 82 -0.70 -8.36 -20.86
C PHE A 82 -1.61 -9.59 -20.92
N ALA A 83 -2.42 -9.82 -19.88
CA ALA A 83 -3.24 -11.02 -19.80
C ALA A 83 -4.41 -11.02 -20.80
N LEU A 84 -5.04 -9.87 -21.08
CA LEU A 84 -6.17 -9.79 -22.02
C LEU A 84 -5.77 -10.13 -23.48
N PRO A 85 -4.66 -9.60 -24.03
CA PRO A 85 -4.15 -10.02 -25.34
C PRO A 85 -3.72 -11.48 -25.40
N ILE A 86 -3.05 -11.98 -24.34
CA ILE A 86 -2.59 -13.38 -24.28
C ILE A 86 -3.78 -14.35 -24.30
N LEU A 87 -4.88 -13.99 -23.62
CA LEU A 87 -6.11 -14.77 -23.60
C LEU A 87 -6.96 -14.61 -24.88
N GLY A 88 -6.54 -13.75 -25.81
CA GLY A 88 -7.24 -13.49 -27.07
C GLY A 88 -8.58 -12.76 -26.91
N VAL A 89 -8.83 -12.11 -25.77
CA VAL A 89 -10.11 -11.45 -25.45
C VAL A 89 -10.17 -10.04 -26.06
N MET A 90 -9.10 -9.27 -25.91
CA MET A 90 -9.04 -7.88 -26.36
C MET A 90 -7.64 -7.56 -26.87
N ASP A 91 -7.59 -6.73 -27.93
CA ASP A 91 -6.33 -6.27 -28.50
C ASP A 91 -5.54 -5.36 -27.53
N SER A 92 -4.23 -5.33 -27.70
CA SER A 92 -3.30 -4.60 -26.81
C SER A 92 -3.59 -3.11 -26.83
N ASP A 93 -3.80 -2.53 -28.02
CA ASP A 93 -4.07 -1.10 -28.19
C ASP A 93 -5.35 -0.66 -27.48
N LYS A 94 -6.42 -1.44 -27.63
CA LYS A 94 -7.71 -1.18 -26.98
C LYS A 94 -7.62 -1.28 -25.47
N THR A 95 -6.85 -2.24 -24.97
CA THR A 95 -6.63 -2.44 -23.53
C THR A 95 -5.84 -1.28 -22.92
N CYS A 96 -4.76 -0.85 -23.57
CA CYS A 96 -3.92 0.27 -23.11
C CYS A 96 -4.68 1.60 -23.02
N ILE A 97 -5.58 1.89 -23.97
CA ILE A 97 -6.40 3.11 -23.94
C ILE A 97 -7.30 3.17 -22.69
N GLN A 98 -7.78 2.01 -22.19
CA GLN A 98 -8.61 1.97 -20.98
C GLN A 98 -7.86 2.38 -19.71
N TYR A 99 -6.52 2.36 -19.72
CA TYR A 99 -5.68 2.79 -18.60
C TYR A 99 -5.38 4.29 -18.62
N PHE A 100 -5.66 5.01 -19.71
CA PHE A 100 -5.44 6.46 -19.83
C PHE A 100 -6.78 7.21 -19.95
N LYS A 101 -7.68 6.98 -18.99
CA LYS A 101 -8.96 7.71 -18.92
C LYS A 101 -8.77 9.11 -18.37
N ASP A 102 -9.61 10.05 -18.82
CA ASP A 102 -9.64 11.44 -18.37
C ASP A 102 -9.70 11.57 -16.85
N THR A 103 -10.38 10.64 -16.18
CA THR A 103 -10.46 10.58 -14.71
C THR A 103 -9.09 10.43 -14.04
N LEU A 104 -8.18 9.63 -14.62
CA LEU A 104 -6.83 9.47 -14.08
C LEU A 104 -5.99 10.73 -14.25
N ILE A 105 -6.15 11.42 -15.37
CA ILE A 105 -5.49 12.71 -15.64
C ILE A 105 -6.03 13.79 -14.69
N MET A 106 -7.34 13.85 -14.47
CA MET A 106 -7.95 14.75 -13.48
C MET A 106 -7.44 14.47 -12.06
N PHE A 107 -7.34 13.19 -11.68
CA PHE A 107 -6.82 12.81 -10.37
C PHE A 107 -5.35 13.21 -10.21
N LEU A 108 -4.52 12.97 -11.23
CA LEU A 108 -3.12 13.38 -11.24
C LEU A 108 -2.98 14.91 -11.14
N GLY A 109 -3.79 15.68 -11.86
CA GLY A 109 -3.84 17.14 -11.77
C GLY A 109 -4.21 17.61 -10.36
N GLY A 110 -5.21 16.98 -9.73
CA GLY A 110 -5.58 17.24 -8.34
C GLY A 110 -4.44 16.98 -7.36
N LEU A 111 -3.71 15.87 -7.53
CA LEU A 111 -2.53 15.54 -6.71
C LEU A 111 -1.41 16.57 -6.87
N ILE A 112 -1.12 17.04 -8.08
CA ILE A 112 -0.09 18.07 -8.34
C ILE A 112 -0.47 19.38 -7.63
N ILE A 113 -1.73 19.79 -7.69
CA ILE A 113 -2.22 20.99 -6.98
C ILE A 113 -2.10 20.81 -5.46
N ALA A 114 -2.54 19.66 -4.94
CA ALA A 114 -2.42 19.32 -3.52
C ALA A 114 -0.96 19.39 -3.02
N LEU A 115 -0.03 18.77 -3.75
CA LEU A 115 1.40 18.81 -3.44
C LEU A 115 1.98 20.23 -3.53
N SER A 116 1.51 21.05 -4.48
CA SER A 116 1.94 22.46 -4.61
C SER A 116 1.51 23.29 -3.39
N VAL A 117 0.29 23.06 -2.89
CA VAL A 117 -0.24 23.70 -1.68
C VAL A 117 0.53 23.22 -0.43
N GLU A 118 0.90 21.95 -0.39
CA GLU A 118 1.77 21.37 0.63
C GLU A 118 3.15 22.04 0.63
N TYR A 119 3.79 22.15 -0.53
CA TYR A 119 5.12 22.76 -0.69
C TYR A 119 5.15 24.22 -0.21
N CYS A 120 4.08 24.97 -0.45
CA CYS A 120 3.92 26.34 0.04
C CYS A 120 3.68 26.42 1.57
N ASN A 121 3.60 25.28 2.27
CA ASN A 121 3.28 25.15 3.70
C ASN A 121 1.99 25.92 4.09
N LEU A 122 1.05 26.08 3.15
CA LEU A 122 -0.18 26.85 3.37
C LEU A 122 -1.03 26.22 4.48
N HIS A 123 -1.10 24.89 4.49
CA HIS A 123 -1.79 24.11 5.53
C HIS A 123 -1.21 24.36 6.93
N LYS A 124 0.12 24.50 7.09
CA LYS A 124 0.74 24.85 8.39
C LYS A 124 0.39 26.26 8.82
N ARG A 125 0.39 27.24 7.90
CA ARG A 125 -0.01 28.62 8.20
C ARG A 125 -1.47 28.71 8.67
N LEU A 126 -2.36 27.96 8.01
CA LEU A 126 -3.77 27.85 8.41
C LEU A 126 -3.93 27.16 9.76
N ALA A 127 -3.17 26.08 10.01
CA ALA A 127 -3.20 25.36 11.28
C ALA A 127 -2.73 26.25 12.44
N LEU A 128 -1.60 26.93 12.30
CA LEU A 128 -1.06 27.84 13.32
C LEU A 128 -2.00 29.02 13.60
N LYS A 129 -2.59 29.64 12.56
CA LYS A 129 -3.61 30.69 12.75
C LYS A 129 -4.82 30.18 13.53
N THR A 130 -5.29 28.98 13.22
CA THR A 130 -6.45 28.39 13.90
C THR A 130 -6.13 28.07 15.36
N ILE A 131 -4.94 27.52 15.65
CA ILE A 131 -4.48 27.24 17.01
C ILE A 131 -4.39 28.53 17.84
N LEU A 132 -3.85 29.61 17.26
CA LEU A 132 -3.77 30.93 17.91
C LEU A 132 -5.16 31.52 18.24
N ILE A 133 -6.17 31.25 17.42
CA ILE A 133 -7.55 31.75 17.62
C ILE A 133 -8.30 30.90 18.67
N VAL A 134 -8.07 29.59 18.71
CA VAL A 134 -8.84 28.63 19.53
C VAL A 134 -8.39 28.60 21.00
N GLY A 135 -7.12 28.92 21.28
CA GLY A 135 -6.55 29.00 22.63
C GLY A 135 -6.15 27.66 23.27
N CYS A 136 -5.46 27.70 24.41
CA CYS A 136 -4.77 26.56 25.06
C CYS A 136 -5.65 25.58 25.86
N SER A 137 -6.88 25.29 25.40
CA SER A 137 -7.68 24.23 26.05
C SER A 137 -7.55 22.90 25.28
N PRO A 138 -7.21 21.77 25.93
CA PRO A 138 -6.92 20.51 25.24
C PRO A 138 -8.11 19.98 24.43
N ARG A 139 -9.35 20.19 24.90
CA ARG A 139 -10.57 19.81 24.15
C ARG A 139 -10.73 20.61 22.85
N ARG A 140 -10.46 21.91 22.87
CA ARG A 140 -10.62 22.74 21.66
C ARG A 140 -9.47 22.54 20.68
N LEU A 141 -8.27 22.30 21.18
CA LEU A 141 -7.11 21.94 20.36
C LEU A 141 -7.37 20.66 19.57
N TYR A 142 -7.88 19.61 20.23
CA TYR A 142 -8.24 18.34 19.59
C TYR A 142 -9.29 18.52 18.48
N LEU A 143 -10.35 19.29 18.75
CA LEU A 143 -11.36 19.61 17.72
C LEU A 143 -10.78 20.40 16.55
N GLY A 144 -9.89 21.37 16.83
CA GLY A 144 -9.21 22.13 15.79
C GLY A 144 -8.38 21.24 14.86
N VAL A 145 -7.60 20.32 15.44
CA VAL A 145 -6.81 19.35 14.67
C VAL A 145 -7.72 18.45 13.81
N ILE A 146 -8.84 17.95 14.33
CA ILE A 146 -9.78 17.14 13.54
C ILE A 146 -10.40 17.91 12.39
N ILE A 147 -10.83 19.17 12.62
CA ILE A 147 -11.46 19.99 11.58
C ILE A 147 -10.46 20.30 10.47
N ILE A 148 -9.24 20.70 10.84
CA ILE A 148 -8.16 20.98 9.88
C ILE A 148 -7.80 19.72 9.11
N THR A 149 -7.68 18.57 9.79
CA THR A 149 -7.36 17.28 9.16
C THR A 149 -8.44 16.89 8.15
N THR A 150 -9.71 16.98 8.54
CA THR A 150 -10.85 16.66 7.66
C THR A 150 -10.88 17.59 6.44
N PHE A 151 -10.65 18.88 6.63
CA PHE A 151 -10.62 19.85 5.53
C PHE A 151 -9.46 19.57 4.57
N ILE A 152 -8.26 19.29 5.09
CA ILE A 152 -7.10 18.95 4.27
C ILE A 152 -7.33 17.62 3.53
N SER A 153 -7.95 16.62 4.18
CA SER A 153 -8.24 15.30 3.60
C SER A 153 -9.24 15.32 2.44
N MET A 154 -10.01 16.40 2.25
CA MET A 154 -10.87 16.56 1.06
C MET A 154 -10.09 16.94 -0.20
N TRP A 155 -8.94 17.58 -0.05
CA TRP A 155 -8.14 18.10 -1.17
C TRP A 155 -6.83 17.33 -1.36
N ILE A 156 -6.30 16.74 -0.31
CA ILE A 156 -5.06 15.96 -0.30
C ILE A 156 -5.39 14.47 -0.15
N SER A 157 -4.55 13.59 -0.71
CA SER A 157 -4.65 12.15 -0.48
C SER A 157 -4.66 11.82 1.02
N ASN A 158 -5.57 10.95 1.46
CA ASN A 158 -5.73 10.55 2.86
C ASN A 158 -4.39 10.11 3.48
N SER A 159 -3.60 9.32 2.74
CA SER A 159 -2.29 8.83 3.21
C SER A 159 -1.28 9.95 3.44
N ALA A 160 -1.25 10.97 2.57
CA ALA A 160 -0.38 12.13 2.73
C ALA A 160 -0.82 13.00 3.92
N THR A 161 -2.14 13.20 4.09
CA THR A 161 -2.70 13.92 5.24
C THR A 161 -2.33 13.23 6.57
N THR A 162 -2.40 11.90 6.65
CA THR A 162 -1.98 11.15 7.84
C THR A 162 -0.49 11.30 8.13
N ALA A 163 0.37 11.26 7.10
CA ALA A 163 1.81 11.43 7.25
C ALA A 163 2.18 12.82 7.80
N MET A 164 1.49 13.89 7.36
CA MET A 164 1.67 15.25 7.88
C MET A 164 1.20 15.41 9.33
N MET A 165 0.08 14.77 9.69
CA MET A 165 -0.50 14.90 11.03
C MET A 165 0.31 14.16 12.09
N CYS A 166 1.00 13.07 11.72
CA CYS A 166 1.81 12.28 12.64
C CYS A 166 2.84 13.12 13.44
N PRO A 167 3.70 13.95 12.81
CA PRO A 167 4.61 14.83 13.55
C PRO A 167 3.90 15.98 14.29
N ILE A 168 2.80 16.53 13.75
CA ILE A 168 2.04 17.62 14.38
C ILE A 168 1.41 17.15 15.70
N ILE A 169 0.79 15.97 15.70
CA ILE A 169 0.18 15.38 16.90
C ILE A 169 1.25 15.04 17.93
N LYS A 170 2.42 14.54 17.51
CA LYS A 170 3.55 14.30 18.42
C LYS A 170 4.00 15.58 19.13
N ALA A 171 4.22 16.66 18.38
CA ALA A 171 4.61 17.95 18.96
C ALA A 171 3.54 18.47 19.95
N ILE A 172 2.26 18.36 19.59
CA ILE A 172 1.15 18.74 20.48
C ILE A 172 1.15 17.90 21.78
N LEU A 173 1.42 16.60 21.67
CA LEU A 173 1.41 15.69 22.81
C LEU A 173 2.56 15.99 23.79
N GLU A 174 3.75 16.30 23.27
CA GLU A 174 4.92 16.70 24.06
C GLU A 174 4.65 18.00 24.84
N GLU A 175 4.09 19.02 24.19
CA GLU A 175 3.72 20.28 24.84
C GLU A 175 2.64 20.08 25.91
N LEU A 176 1.66 19.20 25.66
CA LEU A 176 0.62 18.90 26.65
C LEU A 176 1.20 18.16 27.87
N GLN A 177 2.17 17.26 27.67
CA GLN A 177 2.88 16.59 28.76
C GLN A 177 3.79 17.53 29.55
N ALA A 178 4.33 18.58 28.94
CA ALA A 178 5.12 19.59 29.64
C ALA A 178 4.28 20.52 30.54
N VAL A 179 2.98 20.64 30.25
CA VAL A 179 2.02 21.49 30.99
C VAL A 179 1.31 20.74 32.13
N ILE A 180 1.26 19.40 32.07
CA ILE A 180 0.68 18.52 33.10
C ILE A 180 1.76 18.09 34.10
#